data_AF-A0A9P6TL05-F1
#
_entry.id   AF-A0A9P6TL05-F1
#
_cell.length_a   1.000
_cell.length_b   1.000
_cell.length_c   1.000
_cell.angle_alpha   90.00
_cell.angle_beta   90.00
_cell.angle_gamma   90.00
#
_symmetry.space_group_name_H-M   'P 1'
#
loop_
_entity.id
_entity.type
_entity.pdbx_description
1 polymer ?
#
loop_
_entity_poly.entity_id
_entity_poly.type
_entity_poly.pdbx_seq_one_letter_code
_entity_poly.pdbx_strand_id
1 'polypeptide(L)'
;MVNAKESQMSWEECDEMEHESICFSGPELESDAEDDKDVMDENDPEEEDVEYTLHVDNEQQHTSEPISMEIPPFPRLGSSQRFQVEKLLQSVFPVMPERYDVCPNGCQMFVDESVTCMCGTSRYTDSTNSKARTTTVQLPLTRQLAVMFAKEKTRTLLQHRSTRKVPPDNTRADIFGGDTYKALSNRTVAPLFQSSNDIALSLFVDGFCPFSRSNMTMTMIMAVVLNFPPEE
;
A
#
# COMPACT_ATOMS: atom_id res chain seq x y z
N MET A 1 16.95 -18.90 48.27
CA MET A 1 18.25 -19.58 48.10
C MET A 1 18.11 -20.38 46.80
N VAL A 2 18.72 -20.05 45.67
CA VAL A 2 20.12 -19.73 45.39
C VAL A 2 20.21 -18.69 44.24
N ASN A 3 21.41 -18.14 44.09
CA ASN A 3 21.86 -16.88 43.50
C ASN A 3 21.67 -16.58 42.01
N ALA A 4 21.76 -15.26 41.78
CA ALA A 4 22.00 -14.48 40.57
C ALA A 4 23.13 -14.95 39.64
N LYS A 5 23.07 -14.48 38.38
CA LYS A 5 24.18 -13.76 37.73
C LYS A 5 23.65 -12.83 36.63
N GLU A 6 23.80 -11.53 36.90
CA GLU A 6 23.87 -10.47 35.89
C GLU A 6 25.10 -10.70 34.99
N SER A 7 25.01 -10.29 33.73
CA SER A 7 26.17 -9.94 32.94
C SER A 7 25.91 -8.61 32.24
N GLN A 8 26.55 -7.57 32.76
CA GLN A 8 26.74 -6.29 32.08
C GLN A 8 27.66 -6.50 30.87
N MET A 9 27.47 -5.73 29.81
CA MET A 9 28.53 -5.50 28.83
C MET A 9 28.58 -4.00 28.50
N SER A 10 29.78 -3.48 28.65
CA SER A 10 30.19 -2.09 28.60
C SER A 10 30.32 -1.59 27.17
N TRP A 11 30.08 -0.28 27.01
CA TRP A 11 30.41 0.49 25.83
C TRP A 11 31.90 0.78 25.80
N GLU A 12 32.58 0.46 24.70
CA GLU A 12 33.86 1.06 24.35
C GLU A 12 33.67 1.88 23.07
N GLU A 13 34.17 3.12 23.14
CA GLU A 13 34.27 4.08 22.06
C GLU A 13 35.17 3.56 20.94
N CYS A 14 34.75 3.71 19.68
CA CYS A 14 35.64 3.65 18.53
C CYS A 14 35.47 4.94 17.73
N ASP A 15 36.51 5.77 17.82
CA ASP A 15 36.76 6.98 17.03
C ASP A 15 36.91 6.67 15.52
N GLU A 16 36.73 7.75 14.76
CA GLU A 16 36.79 7.97 13.31
C GLU A 16 37.88 7.20 12.52
N MET A 17 37.51 6.64 11.35
CA MET A 17 38.26 6.87 10.09
C MET A 17 37.50 6.38 8.84
N GLU A 18 37.59 7.18 7.78
CA GLU A 18 36.92 7.06 6.48
C GLU A 18 37.57 6.05 5.51
N HIS A 19 36.83 5.81 4.41
CA HIS A 19 37.23 5.28 3.10
C HIS A 19 37.30 3.75 2.84
N GLU A 20 36.28 3.32 2.08
CA GLU A 20 36.30 2.50 0.87
C GLU A 20 36.77 1.02 0.89
N SER A 21 35.80 0.18 0.49
CA SER A 21 35.92 -0.99 -0.39
C SER A 21 36.74 -2.18 0.11
N ILE A 22 36.07 -3.28 0.50
CA ILE A 22 36.59 -4.64 0.30
C ILE A 22 35.44 -5.64 0.05
N CYS A 23 35.64 -6.43 -0.99
CA CYS A 23 34.86 -7.58 -1.43
C CYS A 23 34.82 -8.70 -0.37
N PHE A 24 33.68 -9.39 -0.23
CA PHE A 24 33.59 -10.57 0.64
C PHE A 24 33.63 -11.86 -0.19
N SER A 25 34.78 -12.52 -0.14
CA SER A 25 34.95 -13.97 -0.33
C SER A 25 34.43 -14.70 0.91
N GLY A 26 33.73 -15.83 0.72
CA GLY A 26 33.03 -16.57 1.77
C GLY A 26 33.94 -17.30 2.77
N PRO A 27 33.35 -18.10 3.70
CA PRO A 27 34.10 -19.08 4.46
C PRO A 27 33.95 -20.50 3.87
N GLU A 28 35.10 -21.14 3.61
CA GLU A 28 35.26 -22.58 3.48
C GLU A 28 35.00 -23.25 4.84
N LEU A 29 34.24 -24.35 4.84
CA LEU A 29 34.13 -25.28 5.96
C LEU A 29 34.48 -26.68 5.43
N GLU A 30 35.69 -27.14 5.75
CA GLU A 30 36.04 -28.56 5.76
C GLU A 30 35.75 -29.13 7.16
N SER A 31 35.02 -30.24 7.23
CA SER A 31 35.49 -31.47 7.88
C SER A 31 34.43 -32.58 7.87
N ASP A 32 34.90 -33.71 7.35
CA ASP A 32 34.65 -35.11 7.72
C ASP A 32 33.30 -35.78 7.41
N ALA A 33 33.43 -36.75 6.51
CA ALA A 33 32.47 -37.77 6.12
C ALA A 33 32.26 -38.81 7.23
N GLU A 34 31.05 -39.35 7.30
CA GLU A 34 30.83 -40.81 7.32
C GLU A 34 29.38 -41.14 6.93
N ASP A 35 29.25 -42.25 6.20
CA ASP A 35 28.08 -42.80 5.52
C ASP A 35 26.86 -43.02 6.43
N ASP A 36 25.67 -42.69 5.91
CA ASP A 36 24.55 -43.64 5.88
C ASP A 36 23.55 -43.25 4.78
N LYS A 37 23.36 -44.16 3.83
CA LYS A 37 22.34 -44.11 2.80
C LYS A 37 21.06 -44.62 3.42
N ASP A 38 19.93 -43.93 3.21
CA ASP A 38 18.71 -44.52 2.66
C ASP A 38 17.51 -43.54 2.66
N VAL A 39 16.75 -43.66 1.56
CA VAL A 39 15.39 -43.16 1.28
C VAL A 39 15.23 -41.69 0.89
N MET A 40 15.10 -41.48 -0.43
CA MET A 40 14.48 -40.30 -1.02
C MET A 40 12.96 -40.36 -0.83
N ASP A 41 12.39 -39.35 -0.19
CA ASP A 41 10.97 -38.97 -0.34
C ASP A 41 10.93 -37.48 -0.65
N GLU A 42 11.17 -37.14 -1.92
CA GLU A 42 11.01 -35.80 -2.47
C GLU A 42 9.54 -35.62 -2.86
N ASN A 43 8.78 -34.85 -2.07
CA ASN A 43 7.62 -34.08 -2.52
C ASN A 43 7.25 -33.06 -1.43
N ASP A 44 8.06 -32.01 -1.32
CA ASP A 44 7.67 -30.78 -0.62
C ASP A 44 7.70 -29.66 -1.67
N PRO A 45 6.55 -29.19 -2.18
CA PRO A 45 6.54 -28.07 -3.11
C PRO A 45 6.76 -26.79 -2.32
N GLU A 46 7.93 -26.19 -2.51
CA GLU A 46 8.32 -24.88 -2.03
C GLU A 46 7.19 -23.85 -2.22
N GLU A 47 6.91 -23.06 -1.17
CA GLU A 47 6.06 -21.87 -1.23
C GLU A 47 6.74 -20.82 -2.13
N GLU A 48 6.46 -20.84 -3.43
CA GLU A 48 6.74 -19.71 -4.31
C GLU A 48 5.73 -18.60 -4.00
N ASP A 49 6.22 -17.53 -3.37
CA ASP A 49 5.57 -16.21 -3.38
C ASP A 49 5.55 -15.67 -4.82
N VAL A 50 4.57 -16.11 -5.63
CA VAL A 50 4.40 -15.61 -7.00
C VAL A 50 3.79 -14.21 -6.95
N GLU A 51 4.65 -13.20 -7.01
CA GLU A 51 4.28 -11.81 -7.28
C GLU A 51 3.75 -11.70 -8.72
N TYR A 52 2.42 -11.72 -8.89
CA TYR A 52 1.81 -11.49 -10.20
C TYR A 52 1.87 -10.01 -10.57
N THR A 53 2.95 -9.62 -11.25
CA THR A 53 3.04 -8.35 -11.97
C THR A 53 2.21 -8.44 -13.26
N LEU A 54 1.14 -7.65 -13.36
CA LEU A 54 0.42 -7.47 -14.62
C LEU A 54 1.27 -6.59 -15.54
N HIS A 55 1.97 -7.22 -16.50
CA HIS A 55 2.56 -6.49 -17.62
C HIS A 55 1.44 -6.02 -18.55
N VAL A 56 1.14 -4.72 -18.48
CA VAL A 56 0.33 -4.03 -19.49
C VAL A 56 1.30 -3.46 -20.51
N ASP A 57 1.51 -4.18 -21.62
CA ASP A 57 2.22 -3.65 -22.77
C ASP A 57 1.39 -2.54 -23.40
N ASN A 58 1.68 -1.29 -23.03
CA ASN A 58 1.18 -0.11 -23.72
C ASN A 58 2.35 0.64 -24.35
N GLU A 59 2.96 0.04 -25.37
CA GLU A 59 3.78 0.78 -26.33
C GLU A 59 2.86 1.56 -27.27
N GLN A 60 2.37 2.70 -26.78
CA GLN A 60 2.12 3.84 -27.66
C GLN A 60 3.21 4.87 -27.36
N GLN A 61 4.17 4.96 -28.27
CA GLN A 61 5.09 6.10 -28.34
C GLN A 61 4.28 7.35 -28.72
N HIS A 62 3.61 7.94 -27.74
CA HIS A 62 3.08 9.29 -27.85
C HIS A 62 4.21 10.24 -27.46
N THR A 63 4.86 10.85 -28.46
CA THR A 63 5.69 12.03 -28.25
C THR A 63 4.77 13.18 -27.83
N SER A 64 4.42 13.26 -26.55
CA SER A 64 3.69 14.40 -26.02
C SER A 64 4.68 15.52 -25.74
N GLU A 65 4.60 16.60 -26.51
CA GLU A 65 5.14 17.89 -26.10
C GLU A 65 4.65 18.22 -24.67
N PRO A 66 5.47 18.86 -23.81
CA PRO A 66 5.05 19.17 -22.47
C PRO A 66 3.85 20.13 -22.53
N ILE A 67 2.67 19.61 -22.18
CA ILE A 67 1.49 20.43 -21.96
C ILE A 67 1.79 21.28 -20.72
N SER A 68 2.25 22.50 -20.93
CA SER A 68 2.35 23.52 -19.89
C SER A 68 0.93 23.94 -19.52
N MET A 69 0.26 23.15 -18.68
CA MET A 69 -0.91 23.63 -17.95
C MET A 69 -0.41 24.63 -16.92
N GLU A 70 -0.45 25.92 -17.28
CA GLU A 70 -0.44 26.98 -16.28
C GLU A 70 -1.70 26.82 -15.43
N ILE A 71 -1.58 26.12 -14.31
CA ILE A 71 -2.66 26.03 -13.32
C ILE A 71 -2.85 27.45 -12.80
N PRO A 72 -4.00 28.11 -13.08
CA PRO A 72 -4.22 29.46 -12.61
C PRO A 72 -4.11 29.47 -11.09
N PRO A 73 -3.57 30.55 -10.49
CA PRO A 73 -3.46 30.63 -9.04
C PRO A 73 -4.83 30.39 -8.43
N PHE A 74 -4.96 29.31 -7.64
CA PHE A 74 -6.21 28.98 -6.97
C PHE A 74 -6.68 30.23 -6.20
N PRO A 75 -7.91 30.72 -6.46
CA PRO A 75 -8.40 31.90 -5.78
C PRO A 75 -8.32 31.65 -4.28
N ARG A 76 -7.66 32.57 -3.56
CA ARG A 76 -7.61 32.51 -2.09
C ARG A 76 -9.02 32.77 -1.57
N LEU A 77 -9.79 31.71 -1.38
CA LEU A 77 -11.10 31.77 -0.76
C LEU A 77 -10.97 32.43 0.62
N GLY A 78 -11.81 33.44 0.88
CA GLY A 78 -11.90 34.05 2.20
C GLY A 78 -12.33 33.02 3.25
N SER A 79 -12.01 33.24 4.53
CA SER A 79 -12.32 32.30 5.63
C SER A 79 -13.79 31.86 5.66
N SER A 80 -14.73 32.77 5.43
CA SER A 80 -16.17 32.48 5.33
C SER A 80 -16.50 31.55 4.15
N GLN A 81 -15.88 31.76 2.99
CA GLN A 81 -16.10 30.93 1.81
C GLN A 81 -15.49 29.53 2.00
N ARG A 82 -14.30 29.42 2.62
CA ARG A 82 -13.70 28.12 2.97
C ARG A 82 -14.61 27.31 3.89
N PHE A 83 -15.11 27.94 4.95
CA PHE A 83 -16.04 27.31 5.88
C PHE A 83 -17.32 26.82 5.17
N GLN A 84 -17.89 27.63 4.26
CA GLN A 84 -19.07 27.23 3.48
C GLN A 84 -18.78 26.05 2.56
N VAL A 85 -17.63 26.05 1.88
CA VAL A 85 -17.20 24.94 1.01
C VAL A 85 -16.96 23.67 1.81
N GLU A 86 -16.28 23.75 2.96
CA GLU A 86 -16.08 22.60 3.84
C GLU A 86 -17.40 22.04 4.35
N LYS A 87 -18.33 22.90 4.79
CA LYS A 87 -19.67 22.48 5.22
C LYS A 87 -20.46 21.82 4.08
N LEU A 88 -20.38 22.38 2.87
CA LEU A 88 -21.04 21.81 1.71
C LEU A 88 -20.43 20.44 1.36
N LEU A 89 -19.11 20.33 1.31
CA LEU A 89 -18.41 19.08 1.06
C LEU A 89 -18.75 18.02 2.10
N GLN A 90 -18.78 18.37 3.39
CA GLN A 90 -19.21 17.46 4.46
C GLN A 90 -20.66 17.01 4.30
N SER A 91 -21.54 17.88 3.81
CA SER A 91 -22.95 17.54 3.58
C SER A 91 -23.16 16.58 2.41
N VAL A 92 -22.32 16.67 1.37
CA VAL A 92 -22.41 15.83 0.17
C VAL A 92 -21.62 14.54 0.33
N PHE A 93 -20.46 14.61 0.99
CA PHE A 93 -19.54 13.51 1.22
C PHE A 93 -19.10 13.53 2.69
N PRO A 94 -19.78 12.79 3.57
CA PRO A 94 -19.57 12.85 5.02
C PRO A 94 -18.35 12.03 5.46
N VAL A 95 -17.24 12.16 4.74
CA VAL A 95 -15.96 11.56 5.11
C VAL A 95 -15.01 12.68 5.49
N MET A 96 -14.50 12.60 6.72
CA MET A 96 -13.57 13.58 7.24
C MET A 96 -12.14 13.10 7.02
N PRO A 97 -11.20 14.02 6.73
CA PRO A 97 -9.79 13.69 6.69
C PRO A 97 -9.31 13.28 8.09
N GLU A 98 -8.50 12.23 8.15
CA GLU A 98 -7.83 11.75 9.35
C GLU A 98 -6.34 12.07 9.26
N ARG A 99 -5.72 12.38 10.41
CA ARG A 99 -4.30 12.67 10.51
C ARG A 99 -3.59 11.43 11.04
N TYR A 100 -2.50 11.07 10.37
CA TYR A 100 -1.66 9.94 10.74
C TYR A 100 -0.23 10.40 10.96
N ASP A 101 0.43 9.77 11.92
CA ASP A 101 1.85 9.95 12.13
C ASP A 101 2.61 9.15 11.07
N VAL A 102 3.68 9.73 10.53
CA VAL A 102 4.53 9.08 9.53
C VAL A 102 5.99 9.21 9.91
N CYS A 103 6.79 8.26 9.44
CA CYS A 103 8.22 8.35 9.58
C CYS A 103 8.74 9.65 8.91
N PRO A 104 9.64 10.41 9.55
CA PRO A 104 10.28 11.57 8.92
C PRO A 104 10.99 11.27 7.60
N ASN A 105 11.47 10.04 7.43
CA ASN A 105 12.12 9.57 6.19
C ASN A 105 11.12 8.99 5.18
N GLY A 106 9.81 9.00 5.48
CA GLY A 106 8.77 8.51 4.58
C GLY A 106 8.63 6.98 4.48
N CYS A 107 9.34 6.21 5.31
CA CYS A 107 9.39 4.74 5.18
C CYS A 107 8.05 4.04 5.46
N GLN A 108 7.25 4.56 6.38
CA GLN A 108 5.97 3.97 6.77
C GLN A 108 5.06 4.98 7.48
N MET A 109 3.78 4.61 7.57
CA MET A 109 2.78 5.26 8.40
C MET A 109 2.60 4.46 9.70
N PHE A 110 2.44 5.16 10.83
CA PHE A 110 2.18 4.53 12.12
C PHE A 110 0.68 4.34 12.28
N VAL A 111 0.23 3.08 12.27
CA VAL A 111 -1.20 2.72 12.43
C VAL A 111 -1.62 2.60 13.89
N ASP A 112 -0.68 2.35 14.79
CA ASP A 112 -0.87 2.30 16.23
C ASP A 112 0.45 2.58 16.98
N GLU A 113 0.39 2.57 18.33
CA GLU A 113 1.53 2.86 19.21
C GLU A 113 2.56 1.73 19.31
N SER A 114 2.23 0.51 18.89
CA SER A 114 3.14 -0.65 18.96
C SER A 114 4.11 -0.71 17.77
N VAL A 115 3.80 0.01 16.70
CA VAL A 115 4.59 0.02 15.47
C VAL A 115 5.84 0.89 15.63
N THR A 116 7.01 0.27 15.48
CA THR A 116 8.31 0.96 15.39
C THR A 116 8.68 1.20 13.92
N CYS A 117 9.50 2.21 13.61
CA CYS A 117 9.96 2.41 12.23
C CYS A 117 10.94 1.31 11.84
N MET A 118 10.76 0.70 10.67
CA MET A 118 11.74 -0.21 10.06
C MET A 118 13.12 0.45 9.88
N CYS A 119 13.14 1.77 9.71
CA CYS A 119 14.33 2.59 9.55
C CYS A 119 15.02 2.99 10.87
N GLY A 120 14.51 2.58 12.02
CA GLY A 120 15.01 2.96 13.35
C GLY A 120 14.77 4.43 13.75
N THR A 121 14.23 5.27 12.86
CA THR A 121 13.98 6.68 13.17
C THR A 121 12.83 6.82 14.14
N SER A 122 13.06 7.56 15.24
CA SER A 122 12.02 7.85 16.22
C SER A 122 10.82 8.58 15.59
N ARG A 123 9.61 8.09 15.89
CA ARG A 123 8.32 8.72 15.56
C ARG A 123 8.17 10.10 16.22
N TYR A 124 8.62 10.23 17.46
CA TYR A 124 8.38 11.40 18.32
C TYR A 124 9.62 12.29 18.44
N THR A 125 9.40 13.60 18.62
CA THR A 125 10.49 14.57 18.84
C THR A 125 11.15 14.39 20.21
N ASP A 126 10.38 13.95 21.19
CA ASP A 126 10.83 13.65 22.55
C ASP A 126 9.96 12.49 23.09
N SER A 127 10.59 11.63 23.89
CA SER A 127 9.97 10.54 24.65
C SER A 127 8.84 10.98 25.59
N THR A 128 8.84 12.25 26.02
CA THR A 128 7.91 12.74 27.06
C THR A 128 6.61 13.35 26.52
N ASN A 129 6.64 13.94 25.32
CA ASN A 129 5.56 14.80 24.82
C ASN A 129 4.74 14.17 23.69
N SER A 130 5.07 12.93 23.28
CA SER A 130 4.41 12.13 22.22
C SER A 130 4.03 12.93 20.98
N LYS A 131 4.80 13.97 20.64
CA LYS A 131 4.55 14.82 19.49
C LYS A 131 5.23 14.22 18.28
N ALA A 132 4.43 13.77 17.33
CA ALA A 132 4.92 13.23 16.08
C ALA A 132 5.81 14.24 15.35
N ARG A 133 6.95 13.76 14.85
CA ARG A 133 7.89 14.58 14.07
C ARG A 133 7.31 14.95 12.71
N THR A 134 6.54 14.05 12.11
CA THR A 134 5.91 14.25 10.81
C THR A 134 4.55 13.60 10.80
N THR A 135 3.59 14.26 10.17
CA THR A 135 2.21 13.77 10.04
C THR A 135 1.73 13.95 8.62
N THR A 136 0.92 13.03 8.13
CA THR A 136 0.18 13.16 6.88
C THR A 136 -1.32 13.26 7.16
N VAL A 137 -2.08 13.74 6.19
CA VAL A 137 -3.54 13.82 6.25
C VAL A 137 -4.08 13.02 5.08
N GLN A 138 -4.98 12.08 5.36
CA GLN A 138 -5.58 11.22 4.35
C GLN A 138 -7.10 11.20 4.49
N LEU A 139 -7.79 10.93 3.38
CA LEU A 139 -9.22 10.66 3.39
C LEU A 139 -9.41 9.13 3.48
N PRO A 140 -9.86 8.57 4.61
CA PRO A 140 -9.79 7.13 4.83
C PRO A 140 -10.62 6.36 3.80
N LEU A 141 -9.97 5.53 2.98
CA LEU A 141 -10.63 4.78 1.91
C LEU A 141 -11.78 3.92 2.46
N THR A 142 -11.60 3.27 3.61
CA THR A 142 -12.64 2.47 4.27
C THR A 142 -13.91 3.28 4.57
N ARG A 143 -13.78 4.54 4.99
CA ARG A 143 -14.93 5.42 5.24
C ARG A 143 -15.63 5.79 3.94
N GLN A 144 -14.88 6.05 2.88
CA GLN A 144 -15.41 6.33 1.54
C GLN A 144 -16.23 5.14 1.01
N LEU A 145 -15.67 3.93 1.11
CA LEU A 145 -16.36 2.69 0.73
C LEU A 145 -17.59 2.42 1.61
N ALA A 146 -17.51 2.68 2.92
CA ALA A 146 -18.65 2.52 3.81
C ALA A 146 -19.83 3.45 3.42
N VAL A 147 -19.56 4.69 3.01
CA VAL A 147 -20.58 5.62 2.50
C VAL A 147 -21.21 5.08 1.20
N MET A 148 -20.43 4.46 0.32
CA MET A 148 -20.96 3.80 -0.88
C MET A 148 -21.88 2.64 -0.49
N PHE A 149 -21.46 1.77 0.43
CA PHE A 149 -22.29 0.66 0.91
C PHE A 149 -23.54 1.10 1.68
N ALA A 150 -23.51 2.24 2.36
CA ALA A 150 -24.66 2.74 3.12
C ALA A 150 -25.85 3.09 2.19
N LYS A 151 -25.58 3.46 0.93
CA LYS A 151 -26.60 3.81 -0.05
C LYS A 151 -27.05 2.56 -0.81
N GLU A 152 -28.35 2.25 -0.77
CA GLU A 152 -28.93 1.06 -1.42
C GLU A 152 -28.60 1.00 -2.92
N LYS A 153 -28.82 2.09 -3.65
CA LYS A 153 -28.52 2.16 -5.10
C LYS A 153 -27.08 1.75 -5.39
N THR A 154 -26.12 2.36 -4.69
CA THR A 154 -24.70 2.09 -4.90
C THR A 154 -24.33 0.68 -4.44
N ARG A 155 -24.87 0.20 -3.32
CA ARG A 155 -24.68 -1.18 -2.84
C ARG A 155 -25.12 -2.21 -3.88
N THR A 156 -26.26 -2.01 -4.53
CA THR A 156 -26.73 -2.92 -5.58
C THR A 156 -25.78 -2.96 -6.77
N LEU A 157 -25.26 -1.80 -7.19
CA LEU A 157 -24.25 -1.74 -8.26
C LEU A 157 -22.96 -2.47 -7.85
N LEU A 158 -22.49 -2.29 -6.61
CA LEU A 158 -21.31 -2.98 -6.08
C LEU A 158 -21.45 -4.51 -6.04
N GLN A 159 -22.67 -5.04 -6.11
CA GLN A 159 -22.91 -6.48 -6.14
C GLN A 159 -22.86 -7.08 -7.56
N HIS A 160 -22.70 -6.27 -8.61
CA HIS A 160 -22.64 -6.73 -10.02
C HIS A 160 -21.69 -7.91 -10.20
N ARG A 161 -20.49 -7.87 -9.61
CA ARG A 161 -19.54 -9.01 -9.63
C ARG A 161 -20.19 -10.35 -9.26
N SER A 162 -21.04 -10.36 -8.25
CA SER A 162 -21.69 -11.57 -7.70
C SER A 162 -23.01 -11.93 -8.40
N THR A 163 -23.69 -10.95 -8.99
CA THR A 163 -25.03 -11.12 -9.61
C THR A 163 -25.00 -11.15 -11.13
N ARG A 164 -23.85 -10.83 -11.74
CA ARG A 164 -23.66 -10.84 -13.19
C ARG A 164 -23.99 -12.21 -13.78
N LYS A 165 -24.57 -12.20 -14.98
CA LYS A 165 -24.75 -13.41 -15.78
C LYS A 165 -23.51 -13.61 -16.63
N VAL A 166 -22.90 -14.79 -16.55
CA VAL A 166 -21.80 -15.16 -17.44
C VAL A 166 -22.37 -15.29 -18.86
N PRO A 167 -21.83 -14.57 -19.86
CA PRO A 167 -22.29 -14.70 -21.24
C PRO A 167 -22.16 -16.14 -21.74
N PRO A 168 -23.15 -16.67 -22.49
CA PRO A 168 -23.17 -18.05 -22.96
C PRO A 168 -22.09 -18.35 -24.01
N ASP A 169 -21.54 -17.34 -24.66
CA ASP A 169 -20.48 -17.43 -25.66
C ASP A 169 -19.06 -17.34 -25.06
N ASN A 170 -18.95 -17.33 -23.72
CA ASN A 170 -17.70 -17.15 -22.98
C ASN A 170 -16.94 -15.87 -23.38
N THR A 171 -17.63 -14.86 -23.93
CA THR A 171 -17.02 -13.55 -24.18
C THR A 171 -16.77 -12.81 -22.88
N ARG A 172 -15.63 -12.11 -22.81
CA ARG A 172 -15.26 -11.28 -21.67
C ARG A 172 -16.02 -9.97 -21.73
N ALA A 173 -17.21 -9.93 -21.12
CA ALA A 173 -18.03 -8.71 -21.03
C ALA A 173 -17.47 -7.69 -20.02
N ASP A 174 -16.76 -8.16 -18.99
CA ASP A 174 -16.17 -7.32 -17.95
C ASP A 174 -14.87 -7.92 -17.42
N ILE A 175 -14.23 -7.23 -16.47
CA ILE A 175 -12.99 -7.70 -15.87
C ILE A 175 -13.13 -9.05 -15.14
N PHE A 176 -14.32 -9.36 -14.61
CA PHE A 176 -14.62 -10.57 -13.86
C PHE A 176 -14.79 -11.79 -14.77
N GLY A 177 -14.96 -11.58 -16.08
CA GLY A 177 -14.88 -12.65 -17.09
C GLY A 177 -13.45 -13.16 -17.34
N GLY A 178 -12.43 -12.41 -16.93
CA GLY A 178 -11.02 -12.73 -17.20
C GLY A 178 -10.48 -13.89 -16.37
N ASP A 179 -9.47 -14.56 -16.91
CA ASP A 179 -8.89 -15.77 -16.30
C ASP A 179 -8.21 -15.47 -14.95
N THR A 180 -7.56 -14.31 -14.80
CA THR A 180 -6.96 -13.88 -13.53
C THR A 180 -8.00 -13.82 -12.41
N TYR A 181 -9.17 -13.21 -12.65
CA TYR A 181 -10.23 -13.16 -11.66
C TYR A 181 -10.75 -14.56 -11.33
N LYS A 182 -11.00 -15.39 -12.36
CA LYS A 182 -11.47 -16.77 -12.17
C LYS A 182 -10.47 -17.59 -11.34
N ALA A 183 -9.18 -17.46 -11.60
CA ALA A 183 -8.13 -18.14 -10.83
C ALA A 183 -8.12 -17.69 -9.36
N LEU A 184 -8.18 -16.38 -9.11
CA LEU A 184 -8.23 -15.83 -7.74
C LEU A 184 -9.51 -16.20 -6.97
N SER A 185 -10.64 -16.28 -7.66
CA SER A 185 -11.93 -16.65 -7.07
C SER A 185 -12.03 -18.16 -6.80
N ASN A 186 -11.37 -18.99 -7.60
CA ASN A 186 -11.45 -20.46 -7.53
C ASN A 186 -10.22 -21.12 -6.90
N ARG A 187 -9.27 -20.34 -6.37
CA ARG A 187 -8.06 -20.87 -5.73
C ARG A 187 -8.40 -21.81 -4.58
N THR A 188 -7.67 -22.92 -4.48
CA THR A 188 -7.95 -23.99 -3.52
C THR A 188 -7.65 -23.57 -2.08
N VAL A 189 -6.65 -22.71 -1.89
CA VAL A 189 -6.25 -22.18 -0.58
C VAL A 189 -6.73 -20.73 -0.45
N ALA A 190 -7.49 -20.47 0.60
CA ALA A 190 -8.03 -19.15 0.97
C ALA A 190 -8.77 -18.41 -0.17
N PRO A 191 -9.78 -18.99 -0.85
CA PRO A 191 -10.41 -18.38 -2.01
C PRO A 191 -10.86 -16.92 -1.79
N LEU A 192 -10.55 -16.02 -2.74
CA LEU A 192 -11.01 -14.62 -2.67
C LEU A 192 -12.47 -14.52 -3.10
N PHE A 193 -13.07 -13.35 -2.84
CA PHE A 193 -14.31 -12.94 -3.50
C PHE A 193 -15.55 -13.82 -3.17
N GLN A 194 -15.55 -14.44 -1.98
CA GLN A 194 -16.57 -15.38 -1.50
C GLN A 194 -17.88 -14.72 -1.08
N SER A 195 -17.82 -13.50 -0.54
CA SER A 195 -19.00 -12.74 -0.14
C SER A 195 -19.50 -11.91 -1.32
N SER A 196 -20.82 -11.72 -1.45
CA SER A 196 -21.37 -10.80 -2.47
C SER A 196 -20.94 -9.35 -2.26
N ASN A 197 -20.51 -9.00 -1.05
CA ASN A 197 -20.04 -7.67 -0.70
C ASN A 197 -18.51 -7.49 -0.88
N ASP A 198 -17.79 -8.50 -1.36
CA ASP A 198 -16.36 -8.31 -1.64
C ASP A 198 -16.16 -7.36 -2.83
N ILE A 199 -15.28 -6.38 -2.65
CA ILE A 199 -14.93 -5.37 -3.65
C ILE A 199 -13.57 -5.67 -4.25
N ALA A 200 -13.52 -5.62 -5.58
CA ALA A 200 -12.29 -5.51 -6.36
C ALA A 200 -11.94 -4.02 -6.55
N LEU A 201 -10.71 -3.66 -6.20
CA LEU A 201 -10.16 -2.32 -6.36
C LEU A 201 -8.96 -2.37 -7.30
N SER A 202 -8.85 -1.38 -8.18
CA SER A 202 -7.58 -1.07 -8.86
C SER A 202 -6.94 0.11 -8.15
N LEU A 203 -5.68 -0.04 -7.76
CA LEU A 203 -4.92 1.01 -7.09
C LEU A 203 -3.92 1.62 -8.08
N PHE A 204 -3.93 2.94 -8.18
CA PHE A 204 -2.97 3.73 -8.94
C PHE A 204 -2.24 4.64 -7.95
N VAL A 205 -0.91 4.64 -8.02
CA VAL A 205 -0.06 5.46 -7.17
C VAL A 205 0.79 6.31 -8.08
N ASP A 206 0.66 7.63 -7.94
CA ASP A 206 1.42 8.59 -8.75
C ASP A 206 2.07 9.65 -7.86
N GLY A 207 3.32 9.98 -8.15
CA GLY A 207 4.11 10.98 -7.44
C GLY A 207 4.22 12.26 -8.24
N PHE A 208 3.90 13.40 -7.64
CA PHE A 208 4.00 14.70 -8.31
C PHE A 208 4.62 15.77 -7.41
N CYS A 209 5.29 16.74 -8.04
CA CYS A 209 5.80 17.94 -7.39
C CYS A 209 4.91 19.12 -7.81
N PRO A 210 3.95 19.56 -6.99
CA PRO A 210 2.97 20.58 -7.40
C PRO A 210 3.60 21.95 -7.70
N PHE A 211 4.84 22.18 -7.26
CA PHE A 211 5.54 23.44 -7.44
C PHE A 211 6.92 23.22 -8.05
N SER A 212 7.22 23.96 -9.12
CA SER A 212 8.56 24.01 -9.69
C SER A 212 9.56 24.49 -8.65
N ARG A 213 10.72 23.83 -8.55
CA ARG A 213 11.82 24.17 -7.61
C ARG A 213 11.45 24.05 -6.12
N SER A 214 10.46 23.22 -5.80
CA SER A 214 10.15 22.84 -4.42
C SER A 214 10.71 21.46 -4.10
N ASN A 215 11.12 21.25 -2.84
CA ASN A 215 11.42 19.93 -2.30
C ASN A 215 10.15 19.20 -1.82
N MET A 216 8.97 19.78 -2.05
CA MET A 216 7.68 19.21 -1.68
C MET A 216 7.22 18.22 -2.76
N THR A 217 7.31 16.94 -2.44
CA THR A 217 6.68 15.85 -3.19
C THR A 217 5.32 15.53 -2.59
N MET A 218 4.38 15.15 -3.44
CA MET A 218 3.07 14.64 -3.04
C MET A 218 2.81 13.32 -3.76
N THR A 219 2.12 12.41 -3.09
CA THR A 219 1.68 11.14 -3.68
C THR A 219 0.17 11.13 -3.76
N MET A 220 -0.36 10.91 -4.96
CA MET A 220 -1.77 10.60 -5.17
C MET A 220 -1.94 9.08 -5.13
N ILE A 221 -2.85 8.62 -4.27
CA ILE A 221 -3.34 7.24 -4.31
C ILE A 221 -4.79 7.30 -4.81
N MET A 222 -5.02 6.75 -6.00
CA MET A 222 -6.34 6.65 -6.61
C MET A 222 -6.81 5.19 -6.57
N ALA A 223 -7.94 4.96 -5.92
CA ALA A 223 -8.59 3.65 -5.90
C ALA A 223 -9.83 3.68 -6.81
N VAL A 224 -9.84 2.83 -7.83
CA VAL A 224 -11.00 2.64 -8.72
C VAL A 224 -11.76 1.40 -8.28
N VAL A 225 -13.06 1.57 -8.03
CA VAL A 225 -13.94 0.46 -7.67
C VAL A 225 -14.37 -0.28 -8.93
N LEU A 226 -13.90 -1.51 -9.07
CA LEU A 226 -14.13 -2.29 -10.29
C LEU A 226 -15.45 -3.06 -10.29
N ASN A 227 -16.18 -3.02 -9.16
CA ASN A 227 -17.45 -3.72 -9.01
C ASN A 227 -18.60 -3.06 -9.76
N PHE A 228 -18.46 -1.83 -10.25
CA PHE A 228 -19.52 -1.21 -11.04
C PHE A 228 -19.69 -1.93 -12.38
N PRO A 229 -20.94 -2.05 -12.87
CA PRO A 229 -21.20 -2.61 -14.19
C PRO A 229 -20.60 -1.69 -15.29
N PRO A 230 -20.19 -2.24 -16.45
CA PRO A 230 -19.53 -1.45 -17.50
C PRO A 230 -20.35 -0.29 -18.06
N GLU A 231 -21.67 -0.28 -17.84
CA GLU A 231 -22.59 0.74 -18.34
C GLU A 231 -22.70 2.00 -17.45
N GLU A 232 -22.09 2.02 -16.26
CA GLU A 232 -22.04 3.16 -15.34
C GLU A 232 -20.72 3.94 -15.46
#